data_AF-A0A7C4R0N8-F1
#
_entry.id   AF-A0A7C4R0N8-F1
#
_cell.length_a   1.000
_cell.length_b   1.000
_cell.length_c   1.000
_cell.angle_alpha   90.00
_cell.angle_beta   90.00
_cell.angle_gamma   90.00
#
_symmetry.space_group_name_H-M   'P 1'
#
loop_
_entity.id
_entity.type
_entity.pdbx_description
1 polymer ?
#
loop_
_entity_poly.entity_id
_entity_poly.type
_entity_poly.pdbx_seq_one_letter_code
_entity_poly.pdbx_strand_id
1 'polypeptide(L)'
;MRERTRALKEDDVWIVDRISTKELVAKHRDLNITIRIPLNAVGRGLRRISYVNTMDVTNTSDYFIIDWFNGIRDMARLLLDRKDLRNFTSHVIEQWKTKYDSFKTRVLLAQRFNMSAVGTSLVSFYSDEPIIGTNQFWCIMGPRDNYVKILTLWMNSTINLIQMLMIRRETEGAWLQIDEYALKNALMPDPNKLSIHEVRELLTLFKKVGKVEMPSILEQLKEKHPTRKLIDETWLKILGYKGDIDSLLDRLYSSIADEIELLKKIMAEGVVEKEEDV
;
A
#
# COMPACT_ATOMS: atom_id res chain seq x y z
N MET A 1 6.29 -11.47 7.68
CA MET A 1 5.02 -11.18 6.97
C MET A 1 3.87 -11.71 7.79
N ARG A 2 2.71 -11.07 7.74
CA ARG A 2 1.52 -11.55 8.45
C ARG A 2 0.93 -12.80 7.79
N GLU A 3 0.81 -12.78 6.47
CA GLU A 3 0.13 -13.84 5.71
C GLU A 3 1.11 -14.55 4.77
N ARG A 4 0.94 -15.88 4.66
CA ARG A 4 1.77 -16.72 3.78
C ARG A 4 1.56 -16.42 2.30
N THR A 5 0.33 -16.10 1.91
CA THR A 5 -0.04 -15.76 0.52
C THR A 5 0.73 -14.56 -0.02
N ARG A 6 1.19 -13.66 0.85
CA ARG A 6 1.96 -12.47 0.49
C ARG A 6 3.49 -12.72 0.49
N ALA A 7 3.95 -13.89 0.93
CA ALA A 7 5.36 -14.28 0.99
C ALA A 7 5.88 -14.80 -0.36
N LEU A 8 6.17 -13.87 -1.28
CA LEU A 8 6.44 -14.18 -2.69
C LEU A 8 7.91 -14.14 -3.09
N LYS A 9 8.76 -13.41 -2.35
CA LYS A 9 10.20 -13.30 -2.66
C LYS A 9 11.00 -14.28 -1.82
N GLU A 10 12.19 -14.62 -2.28
CA GLU A 10 13.09 -15.53 -1.55
C GLU A 10 13.35 -15.09 -0.11
N ASP A 11 13.46 -13.78 0.16
CA ASP A 11 13.69 -13.26 1.51
C ASP A 11 12.43 -13.20 2.41
N ASP A 12 11.25 -13.52 1.89
CA ASP A 12 10.00 -13.56 2.66
C ASP A 12 9.88 -14.85 3.47
N VAL A 13 10.89 -15.12 4.30
CA VAL A 13 11.03 -16.43 4.97
C VAL A 13 10.26 -16.53 6.29
N TRP A 14 10.01 -15.41 6.98
CA TRP A 14 9.34 -15.41 8.29
C TRP A 14 7.88 -15.02 8.20
N ILE A 15 6.99 -15.92 8.61
CA ILE A 15 5.54 -15.75 8.55
C ILE A 15 4.95 -15.86 9.96
N VAL A 16 3.96 -15.04 10.28
CA VAL A 16 3.25 -15.14 11.56
C VAL A 16 2.45 -16.45 11.61
N ASP A 17 2.71 -17.26 12.63
CA ASP A 17 2.01 -18.53 12.90
C ASP A 17 0.85 -18.32 13.87
N ARG A 18 1.12 -17.63 15.00
CA ARG A 18 0.11 -17.30 16.01
C ARG A 18 0.48 -16.05 16.78
N ILE A 19 -0.55 -15.38 17.30
CA ILE A 19 -0.42 -14.18 18.14
C ILE A 19 -1.12 -14.47 19.46
N SER A 20 -0.44 -14.21 20.56
CA SER A 20 -0.96 -14.28 21.93
C SER A 20 -1.02 -12.88 22.55
N THR A 21 -1.39 -12.75 23.82
CA THR A 21 -1.46 -11.46 24.51
C THR A 21 -0.12 -10.77 24.73
N LYS A 22 0.99 -11.54 24.75
CA LYS A 22 2.34 -11.00 25.02
C LYS A 22 3.36 -11.29 23.92
N GLU A 23 3.11 -12.30 23.10
CA GLU A 23 4.08 -12.79 22.11
C GLU A 23 3.44 -13.04 20.75
N LEU A 24 4.21 -12.79 19.71
CA LEU A 24 4.01 -13.24 18.34
C LEU A 24 4.95 -14.42 18.07
N VAL A 25 4.44 -15.49 17.48
CA VAL A 25 5.26 -16.61 17.03
C VAL A 25 5.43 -16.52 15.52
N ALA A 26 6.67 -16.38 15.07
CA ALA A 26 7.04 -16.40 13.67
C ALA A 26 7.58 -17.80 13.31
N LYS A 27 7.09 -18.37 12.22
CA LYS A 27 7.56 -19.64 11.66
C LYS A 27 8.29 -19.38 10.35
N HIS A 28 9.39 -20.08 10.14
CA HIS A 28 10.06 -20.06 8.84
C HIS A 28 9.21 -20.81 7.81
N ARG A 29 9.10 -20.28 6.59
CA ARG A 29 8.16 -20.81 5.58
C ARG A 29 8.53 -22.23 5.11
N ASP A 30 9.83 -22.51 4.97
CA ASP A 30 10.36 -23.79 4.45
C ASP A 30 11.00 -24.67 5.54
N LEU A 31 11.52 -24.06 6.61
CA LEU A 31 12.21 -24.75 7.69
C LEU A 31 11.25 -24.92 8.86
N ASN A 32 11.36 -26.03 9.59
CA ASN A 32 10.54 -26.25 10.80
C ASN A 32 11.10 -25.49 12.02
N ILE A 33 11.44 -24.22 11.83
CA ILE A 33 12.00 -23.32 12.85
C ILE A 33 10.92 -22.31 13.25
N THR A 34 10.78 -22.10 14.55
CA THR A 34 9.88 -21.09 15.12
C THR A 34 10.62 -20.19 16.08
N ILE A 35 10.32 -18.89 16.06
CA ILE A 35 10.88 -17.88 16.95
C ILE A 35 9.73 -17.16 17.65
N ARG A 36 9.87 -16.99 18.97
CA ARG A 36 8.95 -16.21 19.79
C ARG A 36 9.46 -14.78 19.89
N ILE A 37 8.59 -13.84 19.58
CA ILE A 37 8.90 -12.41 19.53
C ILE A 37 7.97 -11.70 20.52
N PRO A 38 8.49 -10.99 21.52
CA PRO A 38 7.67 -10.15 22.39
C PRO A 38 6.87 -9.12 21.57
N LEU A 39 5.60 -8.92 21.88
CA LEU A 39 4.74 -8.00 21.12
C LEU A 39 5.21 -6.53 21.21
N ASN A 40 5.86 -6.16 22.31
CA ASN A 40 6.47 -4.83 22.45
C ASN A 40 7.74 -4.65 21.60
N ALA A 41 8.30 -5.74 21.06
CA ALA A 41 9.44 -5.70 20.15
C ALA A 41 9.03 -5.58 18.67
N VAL A 42 7.73 -5.51 18.37
CA VAL A 42 7.22 -5.37 17.01
C VAL A 42 6.31 -4.16 16.84
N GLY A 43 6.52 -3.44 15.74
CA GLY A 43 5.63 -2.43 15.19
C GLY A 43 4.79 -2.98 14.04
N ARG A 44 3.83 -2.19 13.56
CA ARG A 44 2.96 -2.56 12.42
C ARG A 44 3.39 -1.81 11.16
N GLY A 45 3.19 -2.41 9.98
CA GLY A 45 3.55 -1.75 8.73
C GLY A 45 3.17 -2.54 7.49
N LEU A 46 3.45 -1.98 6.32
CA LEU A 46 3.38 -2.71 5.05
C LEU A 46 4.77 -2.84 4.44
N ARG A 47 5.20 -4.08 4.19
CA ARG A 47 6.50 -4.34 3.54
C ARG A 47 6.48 -3.96 2.05
N ARG A 48 5.34 -4.14 1.39
CA ARG A 48 5.13 -3.91 -0.04
C ARG A 48 3.66 -3.66 -0.34
N ILE A 49 3.42 -3.01 -1.46
CA ILE A 49 2.08 -2.75 -2.01
C ILE A 49 1.46 -4.00 -2.64
N SER A 50 2.30 -4.84 -3.25
CA SER A 50 1.84 -6.00 -4.01
C SER A 50 1.05 -6.97 -3.13
N TYR A 51 -0.10 -7.39 -3.65
CA TYR A 51 -1.05 -8.33 -3.05
C TYR A 51 -1.63 -7.84 -1.72
N VAL A 52 -1.66 -6.52 -1.51
CA VAL A 52 -2.51 -5.88 -0.50
C VAL A 52 -3.79 -5.43 -1.21
N ASN A 53 -4.86 -6.18 -1.02
CA ASN A 53 -6.11 -6.05 -1.78
C ASN A 53 -7.24 -5.37 -1.01
N THR A 54 -7.03 -4.97 0.25
CA THR A 54 -7.99 -4.21 1.07
C THR A 54 -7.45 -2.84 1.44
N MET A 55 -8.29 -1.80 1.45
CA MET A 55 -7.88 -0.44 1.84
C MET A 55 -7.63 -0.33 3.35
N ASP A 56 -8.47 -0.95 4.17
CA ASP A 56 -8.32 -1.02 5.62
C ASP A 56 -7.40 -2.19 5.98
N VAL A 57 -6.15 -1.88 6.33
CA VAL A 57 -5.12 -2.86 6.70
C VAL A 57 -4.91 -2.96 8.21
N THR A 58 -5.82 -2.42 9.02
CA THR A 58 -5.73 -2.43 10.50
C THR A 58 -5.42 -3.83 11.03
N ASN A 59 -6.08 -4.84 10.46
CA ASN A 59 -5.96 -6.24 10.89
C ASN A 59 -5.15 -7.12 9.94
N THR A 60 -4.62 -6.57 8.84
CA THR A 60 -3.89 -7.34 7.81
C THR A 60 -2.45 -6.84 7.58
N SER A 61 -2.08 -5.71 8.19
CA SER A 61 -0.72 -5.17 8.11
C SER A 61 0.32 -6.11 8.73
N ASP A 62 1.51 -6.09 8.14
CA ASP A 62 2.68 -6.85 8.56
C ASP A 62 3.25 -6.34 9.89
N TYR A 63 4.25 -7.07 10.40
CA TYR A 63 5.00 -6.73 11.59
C TYR A 63 6.45 -6.37 11.23
N PHE A 64 6.98 -5.37 11.92
CA PHE A 64 8.36 -4.90 11.81
C PHE A 64 9.04 -5.04 13.16
N ILE A 65 10.30 -5.46 13.18
CA ILE A 65 11.07 -5.50 14.43
C ILE A 65 11.47 -4.07 14.80
N ILE A 66 11.13 -3.65 16.02
CA ILE A 66 11.43 -2.30 16.54
C ILE A 66 12.15 -2.35 17.89
N ASP A 67 12.37 -3.53 18.47
CA ASP A 67 13.18 -3.68 19.68
C ASP A 67 13.99 -4.97 19.65
N TRP A 68 15.09 -5.00 20.40
CA TRP A 68 15.93 -6.18 20.51
C TRP A 68 15.25 -7.23 21.39
N PHE A 69 15.30 -8.49 20.99
CA PHE A 69 14.71 -9.59 21.75
C PHE A 69 15.57 -10.87 21.66
N ASN A 70 15.33 -11.79 22.60
CA ASN A 70 16.03 -13.07 22.61
C ASN A 70 15.65 -13.91 21.38
N GLY A 71 16.63 -14.39 20.62
CA GLY A 71 16.42 -15.12 19.37
C GLY A 71 16.44 -14.26 18.10
N ILE A 72 16.58 -12.93 18.21
CA ILE A 72 16.68 -12.06 17.01
C ILE A 72 17.91 -12.38 16.15
N ARG A 73 19.04 -12.78 16.75
CA ARG A 73 20.24 -13.20 15.99
C ARG A 73 20.01 -14.53 15.27
N ASP A 74 19.26 -15.45 15.87
CA ASP A 74 18.87 -16.71 15.23
C ASP A 74 17.89 -16.48 14.08
N MET A 75 17.06 -15.44 14.19
CA MET A 75 16.22 -14.97 13.10
C MET A 75 17.05 -14.40 11.95
N ALA A 76 18.02 -13.54 12.28
CA ALA A 76 18.83 -12.79 11.33
C ALA A 76 19.86 -13.66 10.59
N ARG A 77 20.44 -14.70 11.23
CA ARG A 77 21.43 -15.60 10.58
C ARG A 77 20.90 -16.35 9.36
N LEU A 78 19.58 -16.43 9.18
CA LEU A 78 18.95 -17.06 8.02
C LEU A 78 18.78 -16.09 6.84
N LEU A 79 19.00 -14.79 7.07
CA LEU A 79 18.81 -13.72 6.10
C LEU A 79 20.08 -12.90 5.84
N LEU A 80 21.00 -12.85 6.80
CA LEU A 80 22.22 -12.05 6.73
C LEU A 80 23.44 -12.94 6.52
N ASP A 81 24.40 -12.42 5.77
CA ASP A 81 25.72 -13.04 5.65
C ASP A 81 26.51 -12.96 6.97
N ARG A 82 27.70 -13.60 7.01
CA ARG A 82 28.54 -13.61 8.22
C ARG A 82 29.03 -12.22 8.63
N LYS A 83 29.25 -11.32 7.69
CA LYS A 83 29.79 -9.98 7.95
C LYS A 83 28.68 -9.11 8.53
N ASP A 84 27.51 -9.11 7.93
CA ASP A 84 26.34 -8.35 8.38
C ASP A 84 25.82 -8.87 9.72
N LEU A 85 25.81 -10.19 9.92
CA LEU A 85 25.42 -10.76 11.20
C LEU A 85 26.37 -10.36 12.35
N ARG A 86 27.67 -10.13 12.09
CA ARG A 86 28.60 -9.61 13.10
C ARG A 86 28.26 -8.17 13.48
N ASN A 87 27.87 -7.36 12.51
CA ASN A 87 27.51 -5.95 12.70
C ASN A 87 26.07 -5.75 13.21
N PHE A 88 25.25 -6.81 13.16
CA PHE A 88 23.88 -6.80 13.67
C PHE A 88 23.85 -6.75 15.21
N THR A 89 23.62 -5.54 15.73
CA THR A 89 23.62 -5.20 17.16
C THR A 89 22.33 -4.47 17.53
N SER A 90 22.09 -4.24 18.83
CA SER A 90 20.95 -3.46 19.32
C SER A 90 20.89 -2.07 18.71
N HIS A 91 22.04 -1.45 18.43
CA HIS A 91 22.13 -0.14 17.81
C HIS A 91 21.47 -0.08 16.42
N VAL A 92 21.56 -1.17 15.63
CA VAL A 92 20.88 -1.25 14.33
C VAL A 92 19.36 -1.21 14.53
N ILE A 93 18.85 -1.91 15.55
CA ILE A 93 17.41 -1.92 15.86
C ILE A 93 16.96 -0.57 16.43
N GLU A 94 17.78 0.11 17.23
CA GLU A 94 17.49 1.47 17.71
C GLU A 94 17.30 2.46 16.55
N GLN A 95 18.09 2.33 15.48
CA GLN A 95 17.91 3.12 14.26
C GLN A 95 16.58 2.82 13.57
N TRP A 96 16.18 1.54 13.51
CA TRP A 96 14.88 1.14 12.96
C TRP A 96 13.72 1.67 13.80
N LYS A 97 13.84 1.60 15.14
CA LYS A 97 12.86 2.14 16.09
C LYS A 97 12.71 3.65 15.95
N THR A 98 13.83 4.37 15.86
CA THR A 98 13.83 5.82 15.64
C THR A 98 13.09 6.17 14.35
N LYS A 99 13.39 5.47 13.24
CA LYS A 99 12.67 5.67 11.97
C LYS A 99 11.19 5.32 12.09
N TYR A 100 10.86 4.21 12.76
CA TYR A 100 9.48 3.81 13.00
C TYR A 100 8.70 4.89 13.74
N ASP A 101 9.24 5.41 14.84
CA ASP A 101 8.57 6.41 15.66
C ASP A 101 8.45 7.77 14.98
N SER A 102 9.42 8.15 14.13
CA SER A 102 9.36 9.40 13.36
C SER A 102 8.34 9.37 12.21
N PHE A 103 8.11 8.20 11.59
CA PHE A 103 7.34 8.11 10.33
C PHE A 103 6.06 7.27 10.41
N LYS A 104 5.75 6.64 11.55
CA LYS A 104 4.49 5.91 11.71
C LYS A 104 3.29 6.84 11.48
N THR A 105 2.33 6.36 10.72
CA THR A 105 1.15 7.10 10.28
C THR A 105 -0.08 6.18 10.22
N ARG A 106 -1.25 6.74 9.91
CA ARG A 106 -2.48 5.99 9.66
C ARG A 106 -2.86 5.91 8.18
N VAL A 107 -2.15 6.61 7.30
CA VAL A 107 -2.32 6.53 5.84
C VAL A 107 -0.98 6.31 5.15
N LEU A 108 -0.88 5.22 4.40
CA LEU A 108 0.21 4.99 3.46
C LEU A 108 -0.28 5.27 2.05
N LEU A 109 0.54 5.93 1.23
CA LEU A 109 0.30 6.11 -0.20
C LEU A 109 1.46 5.46 -0.97
N ALA A 110 1.17 4.76 -2.05
CA ALA A 110 2.16 4.17 -2.93
C ALA A 110 3.08 5.25 -3.52
N GLN A 111 4.39 5.12 -3.31
CA GLN A 111 5.41 5.95 -3.94
C GLN A 111 5.91 5.31 -5.23
N ARG A 112 6.17 4.00 -5.19
CA ARG A 112 6.76 3.23 -6.30
C ARG A 112 5.97 1.97 -6.54
N PHE A 113 5.37 1.83 -7.72
CA PHE A 113 4.52 0.69 -8.04
C PHE A 113 4.32 0.54 -9.55
N ASN A 114 4.05 -0.70 -9.99
CA ASN A 114 3.55 -0.96 -11.34
C ASN A 114 2.02 -0.96 -11.31
N MET A 115 1.39 -0.01 -11.99
CA MET A 115 -0.07 0.12 -12.01
C MET A 115 -0.75 -1.00 -12.81
N SER A 116 -0.04 -1.62 -13.77
CA SER A 116 -0.54 -2.70 -14.62
C SER A 116 -0.34 -4.11 -14.02
N ALA A 117 0.37 -4.20 -12.89
CA ALA A 117 0.69 -5.49 -12.27
C ALA A 117 -0.53 -6.15 -11.63
N VAL A 118 -0.64 -7.47 -11.79
CA VAL A 118 -1.73 -8.29 -11.22
C VAL A 118 -1.81 -8.13 -9.69
N GLY A 119 -0.67 -7.95 -9.03
CA GLY A 119 -0.62 -7.74 -7.58
C GLY A 119 -0.93 -6.32 -7.11
N THR A 120 -1.15 -5.34 -7.99
CA THR A 120 -1.43 -3.95 -7.58
C THR A 120 -2.94 -3.72 -7.60
N SER A 121 -3.58 -3.87 -6.46
CA SER A 121 -5.04 -3.64 -6.31
C SER A 121 -5.40 -2.22 -5.89
N LEU A 122 -4.59 -1.61 -5.03
CA LEU A 122 -4.87 -0.34 -4.38
C LEU A 122 -3.59 0.46 -4.23
N VAL A 123 -3.70 1.78 -4.10
CA VAL A 123 -2.55 2.68 -3.95
C VAL A 123 -2.47 3.34 -2.59
N SER A 124 -3.54 3.34 -1.80
CA SER A 124 -3.56 3.96 -0.48
C SER A 124 -4.19 3.03 0.56
N PHE A 125 -3.62 3.04 1.76
CA PHE A 125 -3.95 2.10 2.81
C PHE A 125 -4.13 2.80 4.16
N TYR A 126 -5.20 2.44 4.83
CA TYR A 126 -5.62 2.94 6.14
C TYR A 126 -5.31 1.94 7.26
N SER A 127 -4.96 2.43 8.44
CA SER A 127 -4.96 1.62 9.67
C SER A 127 -5.37 2.44 10.89
N ASP A 128 -6.20 1.86 11.78
CA ASP A 128 -6.51 2.47 13.08
C ASP A 128 -5.24 2.58 13.96
N GLU A 129 -4.41 1.54 13.92
CA GLU A 129 -3.10 1.50 14.57
C GLU A 129 -2.04 2.19 13.70
N PRO A 130 -1.10 2.97 14.28
CA PRO A 130 0.01 3.54 13.52
C PRO A 130 0.83 2.46 12.81
N ILE A 131 1.03 2.64 11.52
CA ILE A 131 1.80 1.77 10.62
C ILE A 131 2.91 2.56 9.92
N ILE A 132 3.98 1.86 9.54
CA ILE A 132 5.01 2.40 8.65
C ILE A 132 4.99 1.68 7.29
N GLY A 133 5.32 2.41 6.23
CA GLY A 133 5.62 1.82 4.93
C GLY A 133 7.12 1.72 4.68
N THR A 134 7.54 0.73 3.89
CA THR A 134 8.90 0.71 3.33
C THR A 134 9.10 1.84 2.31
N ASN A 135 10.26 1.90 1.67
CA ASN A 135 10.59 2.85 0.60
C ASN A 135 9.67 2.77 -0.65
N GLN A 136 8.69 1.88 -0.67
CA GLN A 136 7.63 1.84 -1.69
C GLN A 136 6.46 2.76 -1.35
N PHE A 137 6.46 3.39 -0.18
CA PHE A 137 5.35 4.17 0.34
C PHE A 137 5.78 5.55 0.82
N TRP A 138 4.92 6.52 0.59
CA TRP A 138 4.84 7.74 1.38
C TRP A 138 4.05 7.49 2.66
N CYS A 139 4.63 7.91 3.79
CA CYS A 139 3.92 7.96 5.07
C CYS A 139 3.25 9.34 5.19
N ILE A 140 1.94 9.41 5.01
CA ILE A 140 1.22 10.70 4.96
C ILE A 140 0.98 11.19 6.39
N MET A 141 1.77 12.17 6.82
CA MET A 141 1.70 12.74 8.17
C MET A 141 0.67 13.88 8.24
N GLY A 142 -0.02 14.01 9.37
CA GLY A 142 -0.89 15.17 9.64
C GLY A 142 -2.40 14.90 9.66
N PRO A 143 -2.99 14.09 8.76
CA PRO A 143 -4.42 13.75 8.84
C PRO A 143 -4.80 13.20 10.22
N ARG A 144 -5.84 13.76 10.82
CA ARG A 144 -6.38 13.34 12.12
C ARG A 144 -7.79 12.80 11.98
N ASP A 145 -8.20 12.03 12.99
CA ASP A 145 -9.56 11.57 13.19
C ASP A 145 -10.15 10.87 11.95
N ASN A 146 -11.40 11.19 11.64
CA ASN A 146 -12.16 10.62 10.54
C ASN A 146 -11.61 11.00 9.16
N TYR A 147 -10.84 12.08 9.05
CA TYR A 147 -10.32 12.53 7.76
C TYR A 147 -9.34 11.54 7.13
N VAL A 148 -8.65 10.76 7.94
CA VAL A 148 -7.73 9.68 7.52
C VAL A 148 -8.43 8.68 6.58
N LYS A 149 -9.67 8.30 6.89
CA LYS A 149 -10.50 7.39 6.08
C LYS A 149 -10.95 8.04 4.77
N ILE A 150 -11.37 9.30 4.86
CA ILE A 150 -11.81 10.10 3.72
C ILE A 150 -10.66 10.28 2.71
N LEU A 151 -9.48 10.64 3.20
CA LEU A 151 -8.29 10.79 2.38
C LEU A 151 -7.91 9.47 1.69
N THR A 152 -8.05 8.34 2.39
CA THR A 152 -7.81 7.01 1.81
C THR A 152 -8.80 6.69 0.68
N LEU A 153 -10.08 7.07 0.80
CA LEU A 153 -11.05 6.96 -0.30
C LEU A 153 -10.66 7.82 -1.48
N TRP A 154 -10.29 9.09 -1.24
CA TRP A 154 -9.86 9.99 -2.30
C TRP A 154 -8.68 9.43 -3.07
N MET A 155 -7.64 9.00 -2.33
CA MET A 155 -6.41 8.50 -2.95
C MET A 155 -6.62 7.21 -3.74
N ASN A 156 -7.61 6.39 -3.38
CA ASN A 156 -7.98 5.20 -4.16
C ASN A 156 -9.03 5.46 -5.24
N SER A 157 -9.60 6.66 -5.35
CA SER A 157 -10.53 7.03 -6.44
C SER A 157 -9.82 7.05 -7.79
N THR A 158 -10.57 6.82 -8.86
CA THR A 158 -10.07 6.94 -10.24
C THR A 158 -9.65 8.37 -10.56
N ILE A 159 -10.28 9.36 -9.93
CA ILE A 159 -9.88 10.77 -10.03
C ILE A 159 -8.41 10.93 -9.58
N ASN A 160 -8.04 10.34 -8.44
CA ASN A 160 -6.64 10.37 -8.00
C ASN A 160 -5.73 9.45 -8.82
N LEU A 161 -6.21 8.32 -9.35
CA LEU A 161 -5.43 7.49 -10.27
C LEU A 161 -4.96 8.28 -11.50
N ILE A 162 -5.85 9.10 -12.07
CA ILE A 162 -5.52 9.99 -13.20
C ILE A 162 -4.44 10.99 -12.78
N GLN A 163 -4.61 11.64 -11.62
CA GLN A 163 -3.60 12.58 -11.13
C GLN A 163 -2.23 11.91 -11.00
N MET A 164 -2.17 10.70 -10.43
CA MET A 164 -0.93 9.94 -10.34
C MET A 164 -0.34 9.59 -11.70
N LEU A 165 -1.18 9.24 -12.68
CA LEU A 165 -0.73 9.04 -14.06
C LEU A 165 -0.17 10.35 -14.66
N MET A 166 -0.75 11.50 -14.37
CA MET A 166 -0.28 12.78 -14.93
C MET A 166 1.02 13.28 -14.29
N ILE A 167 1.22 13.06 -12.99
CA ILE A 167 2.36 13.60 -12.23
C ILE A 167 3.48 12.57 -12.05
N ARG A 168 3.34 11.38 -12.63
CA ARG A 168 4.34 10.30 -12.55
C ARG A 168 5.68 10.74 -13.12
N ARG A 169 6.75 10.26 -12.51
CA ARG A 169 8.01 10.07 -13.20
C ARG A 169 8.02 8.67 -13.79
N GLU A 170 8.05 8.59 -15.12
CA GLU A 170 8.21 7.33 -15.82
C GLU A 170 9.64 6.83 -15.61
N THR A 171 9.76 5.60 -15.13
CA THR A 171 11.07 4.96 -14.92
C THR A 171 11.23 3.77 -15.86
N GLU A 172 10.18 2.95 -16.03
CA GLU A 172 10.10 1.86 -17.02
C GLU A 172 8.63 1.60 -17.40
N GLY A 173 8.08 2.33 -18.38
CA GLY A 173 6.68 2.19 -18.85
C GLY A 173 5.64 2.31 -17.73
N ALA A 174 4.92 1.23 -17.38
CA ALA A 174 3.90 1.22 -16.32
C ALA A 174 4.46 1.26 -14.88
N TRP A 175 5.79 1.27 -14.69
CA TRP A 175 6.40 1.50 -13.39
C TRP A 175 6.40 2.99 -13.03
N LEU A 176 5.58 3.34 -12.06
CA LEU A 176 5.35 4.70 -11.60
C LEU A 176 6.22 5.02 -10.39
N GLN A 177 6.84 6.19 -10.41
CA GLN A 177 7.38 6.82 -9.21
C GLN A 177 6.75 8.20 -9.01
N ILE A 178 6.18 8.44 -7.83
CA ILE A 178 5.65 9.74 -7.43
C ILE A 178 6.66 10.42 -6.51
N ASP A 179 7.36 11.43 -7.02
CA ASP A 179 8.33 12.20 -6.24
C ASP A 179 7.65 13.19 -5.28
N GLU A 180 8.34 13.61 -4.23
CA GLU A 180 7.75 14.45 -3.16
C GLU A 180 7.19 15.77 -3.71
N TYR A 181 7.91 16.43 -4.61
CA TYR A 181 7.47 17.69 -5.22
C TYR A 181 6.20 17.50 -6.07
N ALA A 182 6.07 16.36 -6.75
CA ALA A 182 4.90 16.03 -7.54
C ALA A 182 3.69 15.78 -6.62
N LEU A 183 3.89 15.01 -5.54
CA LEU A 183 2.85 14.77 -4.55
C LEU A 183 2.36 16.05 -3.87
N LYS A 184 3.25 17.01 -3.59
CA LYS A 184 2.88 18.33 -3.03
C LYS A 184 1.96 19.14 -3.93
N ASN A 185 1.99 18.88 -5.23
CA ASN A 185 1.14 19.56 -6.22
C ASN A 185 -0.14 18.78 -6.54
N ALA A 186 -0.32 17.57 -5.99
CA ALA A 186 -1.53 16.78 -6.21
C ALA A 186 -2.73 17.44 -5.51
N LEU A 187 -3.87 17.44 -6.20
CA LEU A 187 -5.13 17.97 -5.66
C LEU A 187 -5.69 16.99 -4.64
N MET A 188 -6.00 17.52 -3.46
CA MET A 188 -6.59 16.80 -2.34
C MET A 188 -7.87 17.52 -1.91
N PRO A 189 -8.89 16.79 -1.44
CA PRO A 189 -10.09 17.41 -0.89
C PRO A 189 -9.71 18.27 0.32
N ASP A 190 -10.27 19.47 0.40
CA ASP A 190 -10.09 20.32 1.58
C ASP A 190 -11.09 19.86 2.66
N PRO A 191 -10.63 19.35 3.83
CA PRO A 191 -11.52 18.90 4.88
C PRO A 191 -12.48 19.99 5.37
N ASN A 192 -12.10 21.27 5.27
CA ASN A 192 -12.91 22.39 5.75
C ASN A 192 -14.04 22.77 4.77
N LYS A 193 -13.99 22.26 3.54
CA LYS A 193 -15.01 22.51 2.52
C LYS A 193 -16.07 21.40 2.43
N LEU A 194 -15.84 20.27 3.10
CA LEU A 194 -16.82 19.20 3.18
C LEU A 194 -17.87 19.54 4.23
N SER A 195 -19.14 19.49 3.83
CA SER A 195 -20.26 19.57 4.75
C SER A 195 -20.30 18.36 5.68
N ILE A 196 -20.96 18.53 6.83
CA ILE A 196 -21.13 17.44 7.81
C ILE A 196 -21.85 16.24 7.18
N HIS A 197 -22.77 16.47 6.24
CA HIS A 197 -23.47 15.39 5.54
C HIS A 197 -22.50 14.58 4.66
N GLU A 198 -21.68 15.25 3.85
CA GLU A 198 -20.70 14.61 2.96
C GLU A 198 -19.64 13.85 3.75
N VAL A 199 -19.18 14.40 4.89
CA VAL A 199 -18.28 13.69 5.81
C VAL A 199 -18.92 12.38 6.30
N ARG A 200 -20.19 12.41 6.74
CA ARG A 200 -20.88 11.18 7.20
C ARG A 200 -21.08 10.18 6.07
N GLU A 201 -21.41 10.65 4.88
CA GLU A 201 -21.58 9.83 3.68
C GLU A 201 -20.26 9.11 3.33
N LEU A 202 -19.14 9.83 3.28
CA LEU A 202 -17.82 9.25 3.01
C LEU A 202 -17.38 8.27 4.10
N LEU A 203 -17.66 8.53 5.37
CA LEU A 203 -17.35 7.59 6.45
C LEU A 203 -18.19 6.31 6.38
N THR A 204 -19.46 6.44 6.01
CA THR A 204 -20.36 5.31 5.79
C THR A 204 -19.89 4.48 4.60
N LEU A 205 -19.49 5.16 3.51
CA LEU A 205 -18.89 4.53 2.36
C LEU A 205 -17.62 3.75 2.76
N PHE A 206 -16.68 4.39 3.47
CA PHE A 206 -15.44 3.72 3.90
C PHE A 206 -15.73 2.45 4.72
N LYS A 207 -16.71 2.50 5.63
CA LYS A 207 -17.10 1.31 6.41
C LYS A 207 -17.59 0.17 5.52
N LYS A 208 -18.26 0.48 4.40
CA LYS A 208 -18.76 -0.50 3.42
C LYS A 208 -17.65 -1.09 2.56
N VAL A 209 -16.69 -0.27 2.13
CA VAL A 209 -15.71 -0.66 1.10
C VAL A 209 -14.31 -0.97 1.62
N GLY A 210 -13.95 -0.48 2.81
CA GLY A 210 -12.57 -0.50 3.30
C GLY A 210 -11.98 -1.91 3.42
N LYS A 211 -12.81 -2.90 3.76
CA LYS A 211 -12.41 -4.30 3.93
C LYS A 211 -12.77 -5.20 2.75
N VAL A 212 -13.30 -4.63 1.66
CA VAL A 212 -13.60 -5.40 0.46
C VAL A 212 -12.29 -5.71 -0.24
N GLU A 213 -12.04 -6.99 -0.50
CA GLU A 213 -10.93 -7.43 -1.34
C GLU A 213 -11.18 -6.98 -2.78
N MET A 214 -10.21 -6.27 -3.35
CA MET A 214 -10.31 -5.73 -4.71
C MET A 214 -9.29 -6.41 -5.64
N PRO A 215 -9.68 -6.72 -6.89
CA PRO A 215 -8.76 -7.27 -7.88
C PRO A 215 -7.68 -6.24 -8.29
N SER A 216 -6.85 -6.53 -9.28
CA SER A 216 -5.87 -5.56 -9.78
C SER A 216 -6.54 -4.25 -10.26
N ILE A 217 -5.83 -3.11 -10.22
CA ILE A 217 -6.37 -1.82 -10.69
C ILE A 217 -6.87 -1.93 -12.14
N LEU A 218 -6.10 -2.59 -13.00
CA LEU A 218 -6.47 -2.77 -14.41
C LEU A 218 -7.77 -3.58 -14.55
N GLU A 219 -7.91 -4.68 -13.81
CA GLU A 219 -9.13 -5.49 -13.80
C GLU A 219 -10.32 -4.71 -13.22
N GLN A 220 -10.11 -3.91 -12.16
CA GLN A 220 -11.16 -3.05 -11.60
C GLN A 220 -11.73 -2.08 -12.64
N LEU A 221 -10.87 -1.50 -13.49
CA LEU A 221 -11.28 -0.54 -14.52
C LEU A 221 -12.00 -1.26 -15.67
N LYS A 222 -11.43 -2.36 -16.17
CA LYS A 222 -12.03 -3.15 -17.26
C LYS A 222 -13.41 -3.70 -16.91
N GLU A 223 -13.52 -4.30 -15.74
CA GLU A 223 -14.76 -4.94 -15.27
C GLU A 223 -15.69 -3.97 -14.55
N LYS A 224 -15.31 -2.68 -14.49
CA LYS A 224 -16.07 -1.60 -13.82
C LYS A 224 -16.47 -2.00 -12.39
N HIS A 225 -15.49 -2.48 -11.63
CA HIS A 225 -15.70 -3.15 -10.36
C HIS A 225 -16.61 -2.32 -9.43
N PRO A 226 -17.71 -2.89 -8.90
CA PRO A 226 -18.74 -2.13 -8.17
C PRO A 226 -18.21 -1.27 -7.03
N THR A 227 -17.19 -1.74 -6.31
CA THR A 227 -16.57 -0.96 -5.22
C THR A 227 -15.87 0.31 -5.73
N ARG A 228 -15.16 0.23 -6.86
CA ARG A 228 -14.50 1.39 -7.47
C ARG A 228 -15.55 2.36 -8.01
N LYS A 229 -16.55 1.84 -8.72
CA LYS A 229 -17.68 2.61 -9.21
C LYS A 229 -18.37 3.41 -8.09
N LEU A 230 -18.68 2.74 -6.98
CA LEU A 230 -19.29 3.38 -5.83
C LEU A 230 -18.43 4.50 -5.23
N ILE A 231 -17.11 4.32 -5.13
CA ILE A 231 -16.18 5.35 -4.64
C ILE A 231 -16.20 6.57 -5.56
N ASP A 232 -16.08 6.34 -6.87
CA ASP A 232 -15.98 7.41 -7.85
C ASP A 232 -17.30 8.16 -8.02
N GLU A 233 -18.43 7.46 -8.03
CA GLU A 233 -19.77 8.06 -8.04
C GLU A 233 -19.98 8.99 -6.84
N THR A 234 -19.61 8.55 -5.63
CA THR A 234 -19.73 9.37 -4.41
C THR A 234 -18.85 10.62 -4.53
N TRP A 235 -17.60 10.48 -4.99
CA TRP A 235 -16.73 11.65 -5.16
C TRP A 235 -17.25 12.62 -6.22
N LEU A 236 -17.74 12.14 -7.37
CA LEU A 236 -18.29 13.01 -8.41
C LEU A 236 -19.51 13.79 -7.91
N LYS A 237 -20.38 13.17 -7.10
CA LYS A 237 -21.52 13.84 -6.47
C LYS A 237 -21.07 14.94 -5.51
N ILE A 238 -20.08 14.66 -4.65
CA ILE A 238 -19.53 15.61 -3.67
C ILE A 238 -18.81 16.77 -4.37
N LEU A 239 -18.10 16.48 -5.47
CA LEU A 239 -17.48 17.51 -6.31
C LEU A 239 -18.52 18.33 -7.12
N GLY A 240 -19.81 17.99 -7.01
CA GLY A 240 -20.89 18.75 -7.63
C GLY A 240 -21.08 18.49 -9.12
N TYR A 241 -20.55 17.39 -9.67
CA TYR A 241 -20.75 17.03 -11.07
C TYR A 241 -22.24 16.84 -11.39
N LYS A 242 -22.73 17.51 -12.44
CA LYS A 242 -24.17 17.54 -12.82
C LYS A 242 -24.50 16.74 -14.08
N GLY A 243 -23.50 16.16 -14.74
CA GLY A 243 -23.70 15.35 -15.94
C GLY A 243 -24.12 13.92 -15.63
N ASP A 244 -24.16 13.11 -16.68
CA ASP A 244 -24.37 11.67 -16.58
C ASP A 244 -23.12 11.00 -16.00
N ILE A 245 -23.19 10.62 -14.72
CA ILE A 245 -22.09 9.97 -14.01
C ILE A 245 -21.77 8.60 -14.62
N ASP A 246 -22.77 7.83 -15.02
CA ASP A 246 -22.56 6.49 -15.55
C ASP A 246 -21.81 6.54 -16.89
N SER A 247 -22.26 7.41 -17.79
CA SER A 247 -21.60 7.64 -19.09
C SER A 247 -20.17 8.19 -18.92
N LEU A 248 -19.97 9.10 -17.96
CA LEU A 248 -18.63 9.62 -17.65
C LEU A 248 -17.70 8.51 -17.15
N LEU A 249 -18.13 7.73 -16.16
CA LEU A 249 -17.31 6.67 -15.57
C LEU A 249 -17.02 5.56 -16.58
N ASP A 250 -18.00 5.19 -17.40
CA ASP A 250 -17.81 4.19 -18.45
C ASP A 250 -16.69 4.59 -19.42
N ARG A 251 -16.74 5.82 -19.93
CA ARG A 251 -15.67 6.35 -20.79
C ARG A 251 -14.35 6.45 -20.05
N LEU A 252 -14.37 6.97 -18.82
CA LEU A 252 -13.17 7.19 -18.03
C LEU A 252 -12.43 5.89 -17.72
N TYR A 253 -13.15 4.86 -17.29
CA TYR A 253 -12.57 3.56 -16.99
C TYR A 253 -11.97 2.91 -18.22
N SER A 254 -12.67 2.98 -19.35
CA SER A 254 -12.18 2.43 -20.62
C SER A 254 -10.89 3.12 -21.04
N SER A 255 -10.86 4.46 -21.05
CA SER A 255 -9.66 5.22 -21.45
C SER A 255 -8.46 5.01 -20.53
N ILE A 256 -8.68 4.91 -19.21
CA ILE A 256 -7.57 4.66 -18.27
C ILE A 256 -7.08 3.22 -18.37
N ALA A 257 -7.98 2.26 -18.55
CA ALA A 257 -7.59 0.87 -18.77
C ALA A 257 -6.71 0.76 -20.03
N ASP A 258 -7.15 1.35 -21.15
CA ASP A 258 -6.41 1.35 -22.41
C ASP A 258 -5.01 1.98 -22.25
N GLU A 259 -4.90 3.11 -21.55
CA GLU A 259 -3.62 3.75 -21.24
C GLU A 259 -2.70 2.84 -20.42
N ILE A 260 -3.22 2.21 -19.36
CA ILE A 260 -2.43 1.27 -18.53
C ILE A 260 -1.99 0.06 -19.35
N GLU A 261 -2.82 -0.43 -20.26
CA GLU A 261 -2.45 -1.52 -21.16
C GLU A 261 -1.37 -1.13 -22.16
N LEU A 262 -1.46 0.08 -22.72
CA LEU A 262 -0.44 0.61 -23.62
C LEU A 262 0.90 0.70 -22.89
N LEU A 263 0.93 1.29 -21.68
CA LEU A 263 2.12 1.35 -20.85
C LEU A 263 2.70 -0.03 -20.55
N LYS A 264 1.83 -1.03 -20.32
CA LYS A 264 2.24 -2.42 -20.11
C LYS A 264 2.88 -3.04 -21.37
N LYS A 265 2.36 -2.75 -22.56
CA LYS A 265 2.93 -3.23 -23.84
C LYS A 265 4.31 -2.62 -24.09
N ILE A 266 4.45 -1.32 -23.90
CA ILE A 266 5.74 -0.61 -24.04
C ILE A 266 6.81 -1.21 -23.12
N MET A 267 6.45 -1.59 -21.88
CA MET A 267 7.38 -2.29 -20.99
C MET A 267 7.84 -3.64 -21.55
N ALA A 268 6.93 -4.41 -22.15
CA ALA A 268 7.25 -5.73 -22.67
C ALA A 268 8.22 -5.63 -23.87
N GLU A 269 8.01 -4.65 -24.75
CA GLU A 269 8.87 -4.39 -25.91
C GLU A 269 10.30 -4.01 -25.50
N GLY A 270 10.46 -3.12 -24.51
CA GLY A 270 11.79 -2.72 -24.01
C GLY A 270 12.55 -3.79 -23.22
N VAL A 271 11.91 -4.91 -22.86
CA VAL A 271 12.58 -6.09 -22.26
C VAL A 271 13.14 -7.01 -23.36
N VAL A 272 12.42 -7.16 -24.48
CA VAL A 272 12.85 -8.01 -25.60
C VAL A 272 14.11 -7.46 -26.26
N GLU A 273 14.20 -6.14 -26.49
CA GLU A 273 15.41 -5.53 -27.07
C GLU A 273 16.66 -5.71 -26.18
N LYS A 274 16.50 -5.78 -24.86
CA LYS A 274 17.63 -6.00 -23.92
C LYS A 274 18.11 -7.45 -23.88
N GLU A 275 17.31 -8.42 -24.31
CA GLU A 275 17.70 -9.83 -24.39
C GLU A 275 18.37 -10.17 -25.74
N GLU A 276 18.13 -9.39 -26.79
CA GLU A 276 18.77 -9.57 -28.12
C GLU A 276 20.19 -8.98 -28.20
N ASP A 277 20.56 -8.10 -27.26
CA ASP A 277 21.89 -7.45 -27.16
C ASP A 277 22.88 -8.15 -26.19
N VAL A 278 22.60 -9.38 -25.75
CA VAL A 278 23.47 -10.17 -24.83
C VAL A 278 24.04 -11.44 -25.47
#